data_AF-A0A526TLD4-F1
#
_entry.id   AF-A0A526TLD4-F1
#
_cell.length_a   1.000
_cell.length_b   1.000
_cell.length_c   1.000
_cell.angle_alpha   90.00
_cell.angle_beta   90.00
_cell.angle_gamma   90.00
#
_symmetry.space_group_name_H-M   'P 1'
#
loop_
_entity.id
_entity.type
_entity.pdbx_description
1 polymer ?
#
loop_
_entity_poly.entity_id
_entity_poly.type
_entity_poly.pdbx_seq_one_letter_code
_entity_poly.pdbx_strand_id
1 'polypeptide(L)'
;MDMENIQSKAAQGRVADAPNGHWVYRVLPHSIWPYAQLARWDRPIGWQLLLWPCWWSAALAASAYPRPGDPLLSLLPAPVYLLLFLVGAIA
;
A
#
# COMPACT_ATOMS: atom_id res chain seq x y z
N MET A 1 12.10 -39.63 -29.54
CA MET A 1 11.33 -38.39 -29.78
C MET A 1 10.41 -38.25 -28.59
N ASP A 2 11.01 -37.81 -27.49
CA ASP A 2 10.37 -37.66 -26.20
C ASP A 2 9.57 -36.36 -26.22
N MET A 3 8.27 -36.53 -26.21
CA MET A 3 7.30 -35.45 -26.27
C MET A 3 7.30 -34.77 -24.91
N GLU A 4 8.13 -33.73 -24.77
CA GLU A 4 8.14 -32.84 -23.60
C GLU A 4 6.70 -32.42 -23.29
N ASN A 5 6.25 -32.81 -22.09
CA ASN A 5 4.95 -32.49 -21.54
C ASN A 5 4.85 -30.96 -21.43
N ILE A 6 4.27 -30.34 -22.46
CA ILE A 6 4.00 -28.91 -22.54
C ILE A 6 3.06 -28.56 -21.39
N GLN A 7 3.67 -27.94 -20.37
CA GLN A 7 3.05 -27.13 -19.32
C GLN A 7 1.59 -27.50 -18.99
N SER A 8 1.47 -28.38 -18.00
CA SER A 8 0.23 -28.66 -17.29
C SER A 8 -0.58 -27.38 -17.02
N LYS A 9 -1.80 -27.33 -17.54
CA LYS A 9 -2.85 -26.32 -17.35
C LYS A 9 -3.07 -25.88 -15.88
N ALA A 10 -2.50 -26.61 -14.92
CA ALA A 10 -2.43 -26.25 -13.51
C ALA A 10 -1.70 -24.92 -13.22
N ALA A 11 -0.86 -24.41 -14.14
CA ALA A 11 -0.15 -23.14 -13.97
C ALA A 11 -0.92 -21.92 -14.52
N GLN A 12 -2.04 -22.11 -15.23
CA GLN A 12 -2.69 -21.07 -16.04
C GLN A 12 -3.56 -20.03 -15.30
N GLY A 13 -3.39 -19.91 -13.98
CA GLY A 13 -4.10 -18.90 -13.18
C GLY A 13 -3.39 -18.50 -11.89
N ARG A 14 -2.17 -18.99 -11.68
CA ARG A 14 -1.41 -18.75 -10.46
C ARG A 14 -0.22 -17.88 -10.82
N VAL A 15 -0.40 -16.57 -10.67
CA VAL A 15 0.72 -15.62 -10.68
C VAL A 15 1.74 -16.16 -9.67
N ALA A 16 2.99 -16.37 -10.11
CA ALA A 16 4.04 -17.09 -9.39
C ALA A 16 4.41 -16.46 -8.02
N ASP A 17 3.83 -15.30 -7.70
CA ASP A 17 4.22 -14.45 -6.59
C ASP A 17 3.05 -14.08 -5.65
N ALA A 18 1.95 -14.85 -5.69
CA ALA A 18 0.84 -14.77 -4.75
C ALA A 18 0.99 -15.82 -3.62
N PRO A 19 1.54 -15.46 -2.44
CA PRO A 19 1.56 -16.34 -1.30
C PRO A 19 0.13 -16.61 -0.82
N ASN A 20 -0.14 -17.90 -0.60
CA ASN A 20 -1.42 -18.39 -0.12
C ASN A 20 -1.57 -17.98 1.36
N GLY A 21 -2.57 -17.17 1.69
CA GLY A 21 -2.94 -16.89 3.09
C GLY A 21 -2.87 -15.44 3.53
N HIS A 22 -3.13 -14.49 2.64
CA HIS A 22 -3.12 -13.08 3.02
C HIS A 22 -4.36 -12.72 3.87
N TRP A 23 -4.15 -12.03 5.00
CA TRP A 23 -5.23 -11.54 5.89
C TRP A 23 -6.28 -10.71 5.14
N VAL A 24 -5.89 -10.11 4.02
CA VAL A 24 -6.76 -9.39 3.08
C VAL A 24 -7.92 -10.27 2.63
N TYR A 25 -7.71 -11.53 2.24
CA TYR A 25 -8.81 -12.41 1.81
C TYR A 25 -9.75 -12.81 2.95
N ARG A 26 -9.35 -12.62 4.22
CA ARG A 26 -10.16 -12.92 5.42
C ARG A 26 -10.99 -11.71 5.89
N VAL A 27 -10.52 -10.50 5.62
CA VAL A 27 -11.21 -9.25 6.00
C VAL A 27 -12.09 -8.73 4.85
N LEU A 28 -11.76 -9.08 3.61
CA LEU A 28 -12.31 -8.41 2.44
C LEU A 28 -13.36 -9.27 1.71
N PRO A 29 -14.61 -8.79 1.51
CA PRO A 29 -15.64 -9.50 0.74
C PRO A 29 -15.24 -9.73 -0.72
N HIS A 30 -15.75 -10.81 -1.33
CA HIS A 30 -15.37 -11.31 -2.67
C HIS A 30 -15.42 -10.25 -3.79
N SER A 31 -16.30 -9.24 -3.67
CA SER A 31 -16.51 -8.23 -4.71
C SER A 31 -15.34 -7.25 -4.88
N ILE A 32 -14.46 -7.12 -3.88
CA ILE A 32 -13.34 -6.16 -3.89
C ILE A 32 -11.97 -6.84 -3.97
N TRP A 33 -11.94 -8.17 -4.12
CA TRP A 33 -10.74 -8.94 -4.44
C TRP A 33 -10.00 -8.48 -5.71
N PRO A 34 -10.65 -8.17 -6.85
CA PRO A 34 -9.91 -7.72 -8.03
C PRO A 34 -9.23 -6.37 -7.79
N TYR A 35 -9.87 -5.45 -7.05
CA TYR A 35 -9.27 -4.17 -6.65
C TYR A 35 -8.11 -4.35 -5.66
N ALA A 36 -8.24 -5.28 -4.71
CA ALA A 36 -7.18 -5.59 -3.76
C ALA A 36 -5.94 -6.21 -4.42
N GLN A 37 -6.13 -6.98 -5.49
CA GLN A 37 -5.04 -7.51 -6.30
C GLN A 37 -4.39 -6.44 -7.18
N LEU A 38 -5.17 -5.53 -7.79
CA LEU A 38 -4.62 -4.38 -8.53
C LEU A 38 -3.80 -3.46 -7.63
N ALA A 39 -4.34 -3.11 -6.47
CA ALA A 39 -3.67 -2.25 -5.48
C ALA A 39 -2.51 -2.96 -4.75
N ARG A 40 -2.21 -4.22 -5.09
CA ARG A 40 -1.20 -5.06 -4.42
C ARG A 40 -1.33 -5.02 -2.89
N TRP A 41 -2.56 -4.98 -2.37
CA TRP A 41 -2.82 -5.09 -0.93
C TRP A 41 -2.29 -6.40 -0.34
N ASP A 42 -2.01 -7.37 -1.20
CA ASP A 42 -1.30 -8.60 -0.92
C ASP A 42 0.13 -8.40 -0.36
N ARG A 43 0.75 -7.21 -0.51
CA ARG A 43 2.04 -6.90 0.14
C ARG A 43 1.99 -5.52 0.79
N PRO A 44 1.62 -5.43 2.08
CA PRO A 44 1.47 -4.14 2.73
C PRO A 44 2.78 -3.35 2.81
N ILE A 45 3.92 -4.02 2.60
CA ILE A 45 5.24 -3.41 2.55
C ILE A 45 5.35 -2.33 1.45
N GLY A 46 4.65 -2.47 0.32
CA GLY A 46 4.76 -1.53 -0.80
C GLY A 46 4.28 -0.12 -0.43
N TRP A 47 3.02 0.00 0.01
CA TRP A 47 2.46 1.29 0.40
C TRP A 47 3.04 1.82 1.72
N GLN A 48 3.49 0.94 2.63
CA GLN A 48 4.21 1.34 3.85
C GLN A 48 5.56 2.00 3.54
N LEU A 49 6.32 1.46 2.58
CA LEU A 49 7.58 2.05 2.12
C LEU A 49 7.39 3.42 1.47
N LEU A 50 6.23 3.69 0.86
CA LEU A 50 5.86 4.99 0.30
C LEU A 50 5.36 5.97 1.37
N LEU A 51 4.56 5.50 2.32
CA LEU A 51 4.03 6.33 3.41
C LEU A 51 5.12 6.87 4.31
N TRP A 52 6.11 6.05 4.65
CA TRP A 52 7.19 6.45 5.55
C TRP A 52 7.89 7.75 5.09
N PRO A 53 8.49 7.83 3.88
CA PRO A 53 9.12 9.06 3.40
C PRO A 53 8.12 10.21 3.16
N CYS A 54 6.85 9.93 2.83
CA CYS A 54 5.82 10.97 2.67
C CYS A 54 5.48 11.65 4.00
N TRP A 55 5.33 10.88 5.09
CA TRP A 55 5.04 11.44 6.41
C TRP A 55 6.20 12.26 6.95
N TRP A 56 7.44 11.80 6.74
CA TRP A 56 8.63 12.61 7.04
C TRP A 56 8.65 13.93 6.27
N SER A 57 8.33 13.88 4.98
CA SER A 57 8.25 15.09 4.14
C SER A 57 7.16 16.05 4.62
N ALA A 58 5.98 15.52 4.98
CA ALA A 58 4.88 16.32 5.51
C ALA A 58 5.20 16.96 6.88
N ALA A 59 5.87 16.21 7.76
CA ALA A 59 6.33 16.72 9.05
C ALA A 59 7.37 17.84 8.88
N LEU A 60 8.35 17.65 7.99
CA LEU A 60 9.34 18.67 7.67
C LEU A 60 8.69 19.92 7.07
N ALA A 61 7.76 19.76 6.14
CA ALA A 61 7.01 20.86 5.54
C ALA A 61 6.18 21.65 6.56
N ALA A 62 5.51 20.95 7.49
CA ALA A 62 4.75 21.59 8.57
C ALA A 62 5.68 22.37 9.54
N SER A 63 6.89 21.86 9.78
CA SER A 63 7.89 22.51 10.64
C SER A 63 8.68 23.64 9.98
N ALA A 64 8.49 23.91 8.68
CA ALA A 64 9.31 24.85 7.92
C ALA A 64 9.03 26.33 8.22
N TYR A 65 7.87 26.66 8.81
CA TYR A 65 7.49 28.05 9.11
C TYR A 65 6.90 28.20 10.53
N PRO A 66 7.70 27.96 11.58
CA PRO A 66 7.23 28.06 12.96
C PRO A 66 7.07 29.53 13.34
N ARG A 67 5.88 29.92 13.85
CA ARG A 67 5.70 31.24 14.44
C ARG A 67 6.03 31.19 15.93
N PRO A 68 6.69 32.22 16.50
CA PRO A 68 6.95 32.26 17.93
C PRO A 68 5.64 32.25 18.72
N GLY A 69 5.43 31.21 19.53
CA GLY A 69 4.21 31.03 20.34
C GLY A 69 3.20 30.02 19.80
N ASP A 70 3.44 29.41 18.63
CA ASP A 70 2.57 28.36 18.13
C ASP A 70 2.64 27.08 18.99
N PRO A 71 1.49 26.47 19.35
CA PRO A 71 1.48 25.20 20.05
C PRO A 71 2.11 24.10 19.21
N LEU A 72 2.65 23.07 19.86
CA LEU A 72 3.27 21.90 19.18
C LEU A 72 2.34 21.28 18.12
N LEU A 73 1.03 21.32 18.35
CA LEU A 73 -0.01 20.86 17.42
C LEU A 73 0.01 21.59 16.07
N SER A 74 0.40 22.87 16.01
CA SER A 74 0.53 23.63 14.77
C SER A 74 1.74 23.22 13.94
N LEU A 75 2.75 22.58 14.57
CA LEU A 75 3.92 22.03 13.89
C LEU A 75 3.68 20.61 13.36
N LEU A 76 2.56 19.97 13.71
CA LEU A 76 2.19 18.68 13.14
C LEU A 76 1.45 18.86 11.80
N PRO A 77 1.73 18.01 10.80
CA PRO A 77 0.97 18.00 9.57
C PRO A 77 -0.50 17.70 9.86
N ALA A 78 -1.42 18.46 9.25
CA ALA A 78 -2.84 18.25 9.44
C ALA A 78 -3.25 16.81 9.06
N PRO A 79 -4.18 16.19 9.80
CA PRO A 79 -4.58 14.80 9.57
C PRO A 79 -5.13 14.56 8.15
N VAL A 80 -5.68 15.59 7.51
CA VAL A 80 -6.12 15.55 6.11
C VAL A 80 -4.96 15.25 5.14
N TYR A 81 -3.77 15.81 5.35
CA TYR A 81 -2.62 15.54 4.48
C TYR A 81 -2.14 14.09 4.64
N LEU A 82 -2.15 13.57 5.87
CA LEU A 82 -1.82 12.16 6.13
C LEU A 82 -2.79 11.21 5.44
N LEU A 83 -4.10 11.53 5.45
CA LEU A 83 -5.12 10.76 4.73
C LEU A 83 -4.96 10.85 3.21
N LEU A 84 -4.66 12.04 2.66
CA LEU A 84 -4.41 12.20 1.22
C LEU A 84 -3.21 11.38 0.76
N PHE A 85 -2.10 11.39 1.51
CA PHE A 85 -0.94 10.54 1.23
C PHE A 85 -1.25 9.05 1.37
N LEU A 86 -2.06 8.66 2.35
CA LEU A 86 -2.51 7.27 2.52
C LEU A 86 -3.33 6.80 1.32
N VAL A 87 -4.29 7.59 0.86
CA VAL A 87 -5.11 7.26 -0.31
C VAL A 87 -4.24 7.19 -1.57
N GLY A 88 -3.33 8.16 -1.76
CA GLY A 88 -2.42 8.16 -2.91
C GLY A 88 -1.41 7.01 -2.92
N ALA A 89 -1.01 6.49 -1.75
CA ALA A 89 -0.12 5.32 -1.67
C ALA A 89 -0.87 3.98 -1.89
N ILE A 90 -2.20 3.99 -1.76
CA ILE A 90 -3.08 2.82 -1.88
C ILE A 90 -3.72 2.70 -3.28
N ALA A 91 -3.96 3.82 -3.95
CA ALA A 91 -4.55 3.91 -5.28
C ALA A 91 -3.57 3.51 -6.39
#